data_AF-A0A8D0LAN0-F1
#
_entry.id   AF-A0A8D0LAN0-F1
#
_cell.length_a   1.000
_cell.length_b   1.000
_cell.length_c   1.000
_cell.angle_alpha   90.00
_cell.angle_beta   90.00
_cell.angle_gamma   90.00
#
_symmetry.space_group_name_H-M   'P 1'
#
loop_
_entity.id
_entity.type
_entity.pdbx_description
1 polymer ?
#
loop_
_entity_poly.entity_id
_entity_poly.type
_entity_poly.pdbx_seq_one_letter_code
_entity_poly.pdbx_strand_id
1 'polypeptide(L)'
;MAGHEWDWFQREKYIGRLRENVQKRTFTRWINLHLEKCNPLLEVKDLFVDIQDGKILMALLEVLSGHNGKSPGWESYGKLCTWVRG
;
A
#
# COMPACT_ATOMS: atom_id res chain seq x y z
N MET A 1 -40.08 -20.19 -4.15
CA MET A 1 -39.64 -19.09 -3.26
C MET A 1 -38.09 -18.96 -3.14
N ALA A 2 -37.27 -19.57 -4.02
CA ALA A 2 -35.81 -19.50 -3.91
C ALA A 2 -35.14 -18.31 -4.64
N GLY A 3 -35.83 -17.63 -5.56
CA GLY A 3 -35.20 -16.64 -6.46
C GLY A 3 -34.69 -15.36 -5.80
N HIS A 4 -35.23 -14.97 -4.64
CA HIS A 4 -34.89 -13.71 -3.97
C HIS A 4 -33.69 -13.84 -3.02
N GLU A 5 -33.43 -15.04 -2.52
CA GLU A 5 -32.34 -15.30 -1.57
C GLU A 5 -30.98 -15.37 -2.29
N TRP A 6 -30.94 -16.04 -3.44
CA TRP A 6 -29.74 -16.08 -4.29
C TRP A 6 -29.35 -14.70 -4.83
N ASP A 7 -30.32 -13.84 -5.15
CA ASP A 7 -30.07 -12.45 -5.55
C ASP A 7 -29.37 -11.65 -4.45
N TRP A 8 -29.86 -11.78 -3.21
CA TRP A 8 -29.27 -11.12 -2.05
C TRP A 8 -27.82 -11.55 -1.82
N PHE A 9 -27.52 -12.84 -1.92
CA PHE A 9 -26.14 -13.33 -1.81
C PHE A 9 -25.21 -12.80 -2.93
N GLN A 10 -25.70 -12.70 -4.16
CA GLN A 10 -24.91 -12.13 -5.26
C GLN A 10 -24.68 -10.63 -5.08
N ARG A 11 -25.69 -9.92 -4.59
CA ARG A 11 -25.61 -8.49 -4.28
C ARG A 11 -24.57 -8.21 -3.21
N GLU A 12 -24.58 -8.97 -2.11
CA GLU A 12 -23.59 -8.83 -1.04
C GLU A 12 -22.16 -9.11 -1.54
N LYS A 13 -21.98 -10.17 -2.34
CA LYS A 13 -20.68 -10.44 -2.97
C LYS A 13 -20.24 -9.31 -3.90
N TYR A 14 -21.16 -8.73 -4.68
CA TYR A 14 -20.87 -7.60 -5.55
C TYR A 14 -20.47 -6.35 -4.75
N ILE A 15 -21.24 -6.01 -3.72
CA ILE A 15 -20.95 -4.89 -2.81
C ILE A 15 -19.59 -5.10 -2.13
N GLY A 16 -19.29 -6.32 -1.68
CA GLY A 16 -17.99 -6.68 -1.11
C GLY A 16 -16.84 -6.41 -2.08
N ARG A 17 -16.93 -6.90 -3.31
CA ARG A 17 -15.91 -6.64 -4.36
C ARG A 17 -15.78 -5.15 -4.69
N LEU A 18 -16.89 -4.42 -4.73
CA LEU A 18 -16.87 -2.99 -5.00
C LEU A 18 -16.15 -2.24 -3.87
N ARG A 19 -16.43 -2.58 -2.61
CA ARG A 19 -15.77 -2.00 -1.44
C ARG A 19 -14.27 -2.28 -1.46
N GLU A 20 -13.86 -3.52 -1.74
CA GLU A 20 -12.45 -3.89 -1.86
C GLU A 20 -11.75 -3.08 -2.95
N ASN A 21 -12.36 -2.96 -4.14
CA ASN A 21 -11.80 -2.18 -5.24
C ASN A 21 -11.66 -0.69 -4.90
N VAL A 22 -12.67 -0.11 -4.26
CA VAL A 22 -12.64 1.29 -3.82
C VAL A 22 -11.56 1.50 -2.77
N GLN A 23 -11.46 0.60 -1.78
CA GLN A 23 -10.42 0.64 -0.76
C GLN A 23 -9.01 0.52 -1.38
N LYS A 24 -8.79 -0.46 -2.26
CA LYS A 24 -7.52 -0.65 -2.97
C LYS A 24 -7.13 0.62 -3.73
N ARG A 25 -8.03 1.16 -4.57
CA ARG A 25 -7.76 2.37 -5.38
C ARG A 25 -7.49 3.59 -4.52
N THR A 26 -8.26 3.77 -3.45
CA THR A 26 -8.13 4.91 -2.55
C THR A 26 -6.77 4.86 -1.86
N PHE A 27 -6.39 3.70 -1.34
CA PHE A 27 -5.13 3.52 -0.64
C PHE A 27 -3.93 3.63 -1.58
N THR A 28 -3.98 3.03 -2.78
CA THR A 28 -2.94 3.21 -3.81
C THR A 28 -2.74 4.69 -4.16
N ARG A 29 -3.82 5.44 -4.42
CA ARG A 29 -3.72 6.86 -4.74
C ARG A 29 -3.16 7.68 -3.59
N TRP A 30 -3.60 7.37 -2.37
CA TRP A 30 -3.11 8.06 -1.18
C TRP A 30 -1.62 7.82 -0.96
N ILE A 31 -1.14 6.59 -1.14
CA ILE A 31 0.30 6.29 -1.08
C ILE A 31 1.06 7.09 -2.14
N ASN A 32 0.60 7.05 -3.40
CA ASN A 32 1.29 7.76 -4.49
C ASN A 32 1.38 9.27 -4.23
N LEU A 33 0.34 9.91 -3.68
CA LEU A 33 0.37 11.32 -3.28
C LEU A 33 1.48 11.65 -2.25
N HIS A 34 1.79 10.71 -1.36
CA HIS A 34 2.86 10.88 -0.38
C HIS A 34 4.24 10.55 -0.96
N LEU A 35 4.32 9.57 -1.86
CA LEU A 35 5.57 9.18 -2.51
C LEU A 35 6.03 10.16 -3.60
N GLU A 36 5.14 10.97 -4.18
CA GLU A 36 5.49 12.07 -5.08
C GLU A 36 6.45 13.08 -4.42
N LYS A 37 6.46 13.16 -3.08
CA LYS A 37 7.33 14.04 -2.30
C LYS A 37 8.67 13.38 -1.94
N CYS A 38 8.84 12.07 -2.23
CA CYS A 38 10.07 11.32 -1.97
C CYS A 38 11.08 11.51 -3.10
N ASN A 39 12.37 11.45 -2.75
CA ASN A 39 13.46 11.34 -3.70
C ASN A 39 14.33 10.12 -3.33
N PRO A 40 14.40 9.07 -4.16
CA PRO A 40 13.89 8.94 -5.53
C PRO A 40 12.36 8.82 -5.60
N LEU A 41 11.78 9.18 -6.75
CA LEU A 41 10.35 9.04 -7.00
C LEU A 41 9.95 7.56 -6.98
N LEU A 42 9.00 7.23 -6.10
CA LEU A 42 8.42 5.89 -5.96
C LEU A 42 6.94 5.94 -6.39
N GLU A 43 6.48 4.89 -7.05
CA GLU A 43 5.11 4.76 -7.52
C GLU A 43 4.60 3.34 -7.24
N VAL A 44 3.39 3.24 -6.69
CA VAL A 44 2.64 1.99 -6.52
C VAL A 44 1.73 1.81 -7.74
N LYS A 45 1.91 0.70 -8.47
CA LYS A 45 1.07 0.25 -9.59
C LYS A 45 0.16 -0.90 -9.17
N ASP A 46 0.69 -1.87 -8.44
CA ASP A 46 -0.10 -2.90 -7.77
C ASP A 46 0.22 -2.92 -6.28
N LEU A 47 -0.74 -2.43 -5.50
CA LEU A 47 -0.64 -2.33 -4.04
C LEU A 47 -0.14 -3.61 -3.37
N PHE A 48 -0.63 -4.77 -3.79
CA PHE A 48 -0.30 -6.03 -3.12
C PHE A 48 1.04 -6.58 -3.53
N VAL A 49 1.59 -6.18 -4.68
CA VAL A 49 2.91 -6.62 -5.14
C VAL A 49 3.97 -5.65 -4.64
N ASP A 50 3.73 -4.36 -4.83
CA ASP A 50 4.73 -3.32 -4.61
C ASP A 50 5.00 -3.05 -3.12
N ILE A 51 4.08 -3.43 -2.21
CA ILE A 51 4.30 -3.35 -0.76
C ILE A 51 5.05 -4.56 -0.18
N GLN A 52 5.14 -5.70 -0.89
CA GLN A 52 5.67 -6.95 -0.31
C GLN A 52 7.11 -6.84 0.17
N ASP A 53 7.94 -6.08 -0.56
CA ASP A 53 9.35 -5.91 -0.21
C ASP A 53 9.57 -4.91 0.96
N GLY A 54 8.49 -4.29 1.43
CA GLY A 54 8.46 -3.34 2.54
C GLY A 54 9.02 -1.95 2.23
N LYS A 55 9.66 -1.73 1.07
CA LYS A 55 10.35 -0.46 0.78
C LYS A 55 9.39 0.72 0.70
N ILE A 56 8.24 0.49 0.07
CA ILE A 56 7.16 1.49 -0.05
C ILE A 56 6.59 1.85 1.32
N LEU A 57 6.46 0.86 2.20
CA LEU A 57 5.95 1.06 3.55
C LEU A 57 6.93 1.90 4.39
N MET A 58 8.22 1.63 4.27
CA MET A 58 9.26 2.40 4.95
C MET A 58 9.30 3.85 4.47
N ALA A 59 9.28 4.08 3.15
CA ALA A 59 9.24 5.43 2.58
C ALA A 59 7.98 6.19 3.02
N LEU A 60 6.83 5.54 3.04
CA LEU A 60 5.58 6.11 3.53
C LEU A 60 5.69 6.52 5.01
N LEU A 61 6.26 5.67 5.88
CA LEU A 61 6.46 5.98 7.30
C LEU A 61 7.37 7.20 7.51
N GLU A 62 8.42 7.33 6.71
CA GLU A 62 9.35 8.47 6.77
C GLU A 62 8.64 9.79 6.42
N VAL A 63 7.85 9.80 5.33
CA VAL A 63 7.05 10.97 4.91
C VAL A 63 6.00 11.33 5.96
N LEU A 64 5.28 10.34 6.50
CA LEU A 64 4.25 10.57 7.51
C LEU A 64 4.83 11.04 8.85
N SER A 65 6.07 10.64 9.17
CA SER A 65 6.79 11.09 10.37
C SER A 65 7.39 12.50 10.24
N GLY A 66 7.29 13.13 9.06
CA GLY A 66 7.79 14.48 8.80
C GLY A 66 9.31 14.57 8.58
N HIS A 67 10.00 13.44 8.37
CA HIS A 67 11.45 13.39 8.15
C HIS A 67 11.79 13.59 6.66
N ASN A 68 11.38 14.72 6.06
CA ASN A 68 11.47 14.94 4.61
C ASN A 68 12.84 15.43 4.09
N GLY A 69 13.99 15.10 4.69
CA GLY A 69 15.18 15.92 4.39
C GLY A 69 16.60 15.42 4.56
N LYS A 70 16.88 14.21 5.04
CA LYS A 70 18.27 13.72 5.06
C LYS A 70 18.33 12.24 4.81
N SER A 71 18.43 11.88 3.54
CA SER A 71 18.88 10.57 3.11
C SER A 71 20.14 10.21 3.89
N PRO A 72 20.22 9.01 4.47
CA PRO A 72 21.19 8.07 3.99
C PRO A 72 20.48 7.28 2.89
N GLY A 73 21.12 7.17 1.73
CA GLY A 73 20.65 6.26 0.69
C GLY A 73 20.29 4.91 1.32
N TRP A 74 19.33 4.22 0.71
CA TRP A 74 18.91 2.85 0.98
C TRP A 74 20.06 1.86 1.29
N GLU A 75 21.30 2.21 0.97
CA GLU A 75 22.56 1.60 1.45
C GLU A 75 22.72 1.55 2.98
N SER A 76 22.10 2.43 3.77
CA SER A 76 22.18 2.39 5.25
C SER A 76 21.14 1.43 5.87
N TYR A 77 19.99 1.24 5.22
CA TYR A 77 18.96 0.28 5.64
C TYR A 77 19.33 -1.18 5.33
N GLY A 78 20.36 -1.43 4.51
CA GLY A 78 21.02 -2.74 4.38
C GLY A 78 21.55 -3.31 5.71
N LYS A 79 21.69 -2.49 6.76
CA LYS A 79 22.02 -2.91 8.14
C LYS A 79 20.81 -3.28 9.02
N LEU A 80 19.59 -2.97 8.58
CA LEU A 80 18.35 -3.37 9.29
C LEU A 80 17.89 -4.77 8.86
N CYS A 81 18.13 -5.18 7.61
CA CYS A 81 17.87 -6.54 7.16
C CYS A 81 18.75 -7.60 7.84
N THR A 82 19.89 -7.21 8.44
CA THR A 82 20.70 -8.11 9.29
C THR A 82 20.13 -8.31 10.70
N TRP A 83 19.10 -7.57 11.11
CA TRP A 83 18.38 -7.78 12.38
C TRP A 83 17.14 -8.68 12.25
N VAL A 84 16.72 -9.04 11.03
CA VAL A 84 15.57 -9.94 10.77
C VAL A 84 16.03 -11.35 10.34
N ARG A 85 17.35 -11.59 10.29
CA ARG A 85 17.95 -12.93 10.30
C ARG A 85 18.74 -13.12 11.59
N GLY A 86 18.01 -13.28 12.69
CA GLY A 86 18.47 -13.83 13.96
C GLY A 86 17.49 -14.90 14.38
#